data_AF-A0A970ZPY9-F1
#
_entry.id   AF-A0A970ZPY9-F1
#
_cell.length_a   1.000
_cell.length_b   1.000
_cell.length_c   1.000
_cell.angle_alpha   90.00
_cell.angle_beta   90.00
_cell.angle_gamma   90.00
#
_symmetry.space_group_name_H-M   'P 1'
#
loop_
_entity.id
_entity.type
_entity.pdbx_description
1 polymer ?
#
loop_
_entity_poly.entity_id
_entity_poly.type
_entity_poly.pdbx_seq_one_letter_code
_entity_poly.pdbx_strand_id
1 'polypeptide(L)' 'AIHTAAGSAELVLSTGESPATLRENVTSPNGTTFAALESLRTSGFESIVRLAVKAAAERSRELGKA' A
#
# COMPACT_ATOMS: atom_id res chain seq x y z
N ALA A 1 14.89 -2.82 -1.80
CA ALA A 1 13.66 -2.12 -1.38
C ALA A 1 13.24 -1.02 -2.36
N ILE A 2 14.08 -0.02 -2.66
CA ILE A 2 13.71 1.11 -3.57
C ILE A 2 13.27 0.63 -4.96
N HIS A 3 14.07 -0.22 -5.64
CA HIS A 3 13.70 -0.74 -6.96
C HIS A 3 12.41 -1.56 -6.96
N THR A 4 12.17 -2.34 -5.90
CA THR A 4 10.93 -3.11 -5.72
C THR A 4 9.72 -2.18 -5.65
N ALA A 5 9.79 -1.13 -4.82
CA ALA A 5 8.70 -0.17 -4.68
C ALA A 5 8.45 0.61 -5.98
N ALA A 6 9.51 1.08 -6.64
CA ALA A 6 9.41 1.80 -7.91
C ALA A 6 8.80 0.92 -9.01
N GLY A 7 9.27 -0.33 -9.14
CA GLY A 7 8.75 -1.27 -10.13
C GLY A 7 7.28 -1.64 -9.87
N SER A 8 6.87 -1.80 -8.61
CA SER A 8 5.46 -2.03 -8.27
C SER A 8 4.58 -0.84 -8.62
N ALA A 9 5.04 0.40 -8.38
CA ALA A 9 4.30 1.60 -8.76
C ALA A 9 4.17 1.72 -10.29
N GLU A 10 5.25 1.49 -11.02
CA GLU A 10 5.25 1.49 -12.48
C GLU A 10 4.31 0.43 -13.08
N LEU A 11 4.28 -0.77 -12.49
CA LEU A 11 3.38 -1.84 -12.93
C LEU A 11 1.90 -1.44 -12.81
N VAL A 12 1.52 -0.78 -11.70
CA VAL A 12 0.15 -0.25 -11.53
C VAL A 12 -0.18 0.79 -12.60
N LEU A 13 0.74 1.73 -12.85
CA LEU A 13 0.53 2.82 -13.80
C LEU A 13 0.43 2.32 -15.25
N SER A 14 1.26 1.36 -15.63
CA SER A 14 1.36 0.85 -16.99
C SER A 14 0.26 -0.14 -17.38
N THR A 15 -0.24 -0.93 -16.43
CA THR A 15 -1.30 -1.94 -16.69
C THR A 15 -2.71 -1.37 -16.55
N GLY A 16 -2.90 -0.36 -15.70
CA GLY A 16 -4.23 0.12 -15.30
C GLY A 16 -5.02 -0.87 -14.43
N GLU A 17 -4.41 -2.00 -14.05
CA GLU A 17 -5.00 -2.95 -13.11
C GLU A 17 -5.01 -2.37 -11.68
N SER A 18 -5.95 -2.82 -10.88
CA SER A 18 -6.00 -2.40 -9.48
C SER A 18 -4.79 -2.96 -8.70
N PRO A 19 -4.26 -2.23 -7.70
CA PRO A 19 -3.23 -2.77 -6.81
C PRO A 19 -3.62 -4.08 -6.12
N ALA A 20 -4.92 -4.31 -5.88
CA ALA A 20 -5.43 -5.55 -5.29
C ALA A 20 -5.24 -6.74 -6.23
N THR A 21 -5.60 -6.57 -7.51
CA THR A 21 -5.42 -7.57 -8.57
C THR A 21 -3.94 -7.91 -8.76
N LEU A 22 -3.08 -6.89 -8.88
CA LEU A 22 -1.65 -7.11 -9.07
C LEU A 22 -0.99 -7.81 -7.87
N ARG A 23 -1.44 -7.50 -6.64
CA ARG A 23 -1.01 -8.22 -5.43
C ARG A 23 -1.46 -9.69 -5.46
N GLU A 24 -2.69 -9.97 -5.88
CA GLU A 24 -3.21 -11.35 -5.99
C GLU A 24 -2.39 -12.16 -7.00
N ASN A 25 -2.02 -11.56 -8.13
CA ASN A 25 -1.19 -12.21 -9.17
C ASN A 25 0.17 -12.71 -8.66
N VAL A 26 0.71 -12.12 -7.60
CA VAL A 26 2.00 -12.50 -6.98
C VAL A 26 1.85 -13.21 -5.62
N THR A 27 0.63 -13.61 -5.27
CA THR A 27 0.31 -14.26 -4.00
C THR A 27 -0.19 -15.68 -4.23
N SER A 28 0.72 -16.66 -4.11
CA SER A 28 0.32 -18.06 -4.07
C SER A 28 -0.24 -18.46 -2.69
N PRO A 29 -1.25 -19.35 -2.63
CA PRO A 29 -1.74 -19.90 -1.36
C PRO A 29 -0.59 -20.54 -0.56
N ASN A 30 -0.50 -20.21 0.74
CA ASN A 30 0.57 -20.65 1.64
C ASN A 30 2.01 -20.27 1.20
N GLY A 31 2.16 -19.34 0.25
CA GLY A 31 3.44 -18.85 -0.22
C GLY A 31 4.10 -17.83 0.72
N THR A 32 5.30 -17.41 0.38
CA THR A 32 6.07 -16.40 1.14
C THR A 32 5.38 -15.03 1.12
N THR A 33 4.85 -14.61 -0.03
CA THR A 33 4.06 -13.37 -0.15
C THR A 33 2.81 -13.42 0.73
N PHE A 34 2.11 -14.56 0.75
CA PHE A 34 0.94 -14.75 1.59
C PHE A 34 1.27 -14.60 3.07
N ALA A 35 2.34 -15.27 3.54
CA ALA A 35 2.78 -15.16 4.93
C ALA A 35 3.16 -13.72 5.32
N ALA A 36 3.83 -12.98 4.41
CA ALA A 36 4.15 -11.58 4.62
C ALA A 36 2.89 -10.69 4.71
N LEU A 37 1.92 -10.90 3.81
CA LEU A 37 0.65 -10.16 3.82
C LEU A 37 -0.15 -10.43 5.11
N GLU A 38 -0.18 -11.66 5.60
CA GLU A 38 -0.83 -11.99 6.87
C GLU A 38 -0.14 -11.28 8.05
N SER A 39 1.19 -11.24 8.08
CA SER A 39 1.94 -10.47 9.08
C SER A 39 1.62 -8.98 9.04
N LEU A 40 1.48 -8.39 7.85
CA LEU A 40 1.11 -6.98 7.69
C LEU A 40 -0.31 -6.72 8.17
N ARG A 41 -1.24 -7.62 7.83
CA ARG A 41 -2.66 -7.54 8.22
C ARG A 41 -2.83 -7.63 9.72
N THR A 42 -2.20 -8.60 10.38
CA THR A 42 -2.26 -8.78 11.84
C THR A 42 -1.61 -7.63 12.59
N SER A 43 -0.61 -6.98 11.99
CA SER A 43 0.01 -5.76 12.53
C SER A 43 -0.82 -4.48 12.29
N GLY A 44 -2.00 -4.58 11.67
CA GLY A 44 -2.89 -3.45 11.44
C GLY A 44 -2.39 -2.44 10.39
N PHE A 45 -1.52 -2.87 9.47
CA PHE A 45 -0.83 -2.00 8.51
C PHE A 45 -1.79 -1.08 7.73
N GLU A 46 -2.90 -1.63 7.22
CA GLU A 46 -3.83 -0.83 6.44
C GLU A 46 -4.45 0.33 7.23
N SER A 47 -4.78 0.08 8.50
CA SER A 47 -5.34 1.10 9.39
C SER A 47 -4.31 2.19 9.67
N ILE A 48 -3.05 1.81 9.89
CA ILE A 48 -1.94 2.75 10.10
C ILE A 48 -1.77 3.68 8.90
N VAL A 49 -1.74 3.12 7.67
CA VAL A 49 -1.59 3.92 6.45
C VAL A 49 -2.77 4.88 6.26
N ARG A 50 -4.01 4.41 6.46
CA ARG A 50 -5.21 5.25 6.38
C ARG A 50 -5.18 6.41 7.37
N LEU A 51 -4.81 6.15 8.62
CA LEU A 51 -4.69 7.17 9.65
C LEU A 51 -3.59 8.18 9.33
N ALA A 52 -2.43 7.73 8.85
CA ALA A 52 -1.33 8.61 8.48
C ALA A 52 -1.70 9.59 7.35
N VAL A 53 -2.35 9.08 6.29
CA VAL A 53 -2.82 9.93 5.17
C VAL A 53 -3.87 10.92 5.63
N LYS A 54 -4.80 10.50 6.51
CA LYS A 54 -5.81 11.38 7.09
C LYS A 54 -5.17 12.51 7.91
N ALA A 55 -4.24 12.18 8.80
CA ALA A 55 -3.54 13.17 9.63
C ALA A 55 -2.76 14.18 8.78
N ALA A 56 -2.08 13.71 7.72
CA ALA A 56 -1.40 14.59 6.77
C ALA A 56 -2.37 15.56 6.05
N ALA A 57 -3.51 15.04 5.60
CA ALA A 57 -4.54 15.85 4.94
C ALA A 57 -5.16 16.90 5.90
N GLU A 58 -5.41 16.53 7.16
CA GLU A 58 -5.89 17.45 8.19
C GLU A 58 -4.89 18.58 8.43
N ARG A 59 -3.61 18.24 8.62
CA ARG A 59 -2.54 19.22 8.81
C ARG A 59 -2.40 20.17 7.62
N SER A 60 -2.50 19.65 6.40
CA SER A 60 -2.45 20.46 5.18
C SER A 60 -3.58 21.49 5.13
N ARG A 61 -4.81 21.12 5.55
CA ARG A 61 -5.95 22.05 5.61
C ARG A 61 -5.78 23.12 6.69
N GLU A 62 -5.15 22.79 7.82
CA GLU A 62 -4.84 23.78 8.86
C GLU A 62 -3.84 24.82 8.33
N LEU A 63 -2.77 24.37 7.69
CA LEU A 63 -1.74 25.24 7.13
C LEU A 63 -2.28 26.15 6.03
N GLY A 64 -3.21 25.67 5.20
CA GLY A 64 -3.81 26.49 4.13
C GLY A 64 -4.88 27.49 4.59
N LYS A 65 -5.30 27.44 5.86
CA LYS A 65 -6.22 28.42 6.48
C LYS A 65 -5.49 29.56 7.20
N ALA A 66 -4.18 29.40 7.45
CA ALA A 66 -3.30 30.41 8.02
C ALA A 66 -2.82 31.37 6.92
#